data_AF-A0A7Z9E256-F1
#
_entry.id   AF-A0A7Z9E256-F1
#
_cell.length_a   1.000
_cell.length_b   1.000
_cell.length_c   1.000
_cell.angle_alpha   90.00
_cell.angle_beta   90.00
_cell.angle_gamma   90.00
#
_symmetry.space_group_name_H-M   'P 1'
#
loop_
_entity.id
_entity.type
_entity.pdbx_description
1 polymer ?
#
loop_
_entity_poly.entity_id
_entity_poly.type
_entity_poly.pdbx_seq_one_letter_code
_entity_poly.pdbx_strand_id
1 'polypeptide(L)'
;MDRFRVEVIAKTPCPQQVIYAAMHQDYTDIFVPEEKDAWPSEEKCGEVIVKRLLAGERGHYGPLEHCQIVLGCGYFPHSVMQQARTHRVGISFDVQCLASDVLITFVNINGESSKKLKKTIGELYDLWHNGEQAIRERKIKGRNDEPPGFYRRDCKNRIKKMRVRSLNEDNNTFTYNHIEDIVFNGFNPVYQVTLADGKQLKCTQNHKILTPYGWRILAQLGVGSEVLVNGQPLENADQTYQNKEWLESKFSEGLTPKEVAALVGCSAESVKKWAYHHQLTWQKKQWNQGLKYKINISEEERERRANHGRAITAQRVENGTILKGEDHPSWKPDLPVEKRVYHWLKSNRQQILEEKGEKCARCGGTRRLSIHHILEVSQHPELAFDQTNLEVLCSPCHTRHHKQDQKNPLCAHPVKIVSIEYVGIEPTYDLVMAAPHHNFVANGVVVHNSYRYTSGKVLEVAEGKRDIEDAFYLRPVGNYSDRQGKKYYYSPEQREQDLNWCLEAAKRYKIDIDNGMSEEHARGKVPFDYRQHFVVSFTLRALLHFLDLRFKKDAQLEIQKLCDLIWPHTQEWVPEIAKWYEQTRLGKARLAP
;
A
#
# COMPACT_ATOMS: atom_id res chain seq x y z
N MET A 1 -0.63 -30.82 -19.07
CA MET A 1 -0.16 -30.16 -17.83
C MET A 1 0.74 -28.98 -18.18
N ASP A 2 0.53 -28.40 -19.35
CA ASP A 2 1.66 -27.91 -20.15
C ASP A 2 1.97 -26.43 -19.84
N ARG A 3 1.12 -25.84 -19.01
CA ARG A 3 1.27 -24.49 -18.46
C ARG A 3 1.96 -24.48 -17.10
N PHE A 4 2.12 -25.62 -16.43
CA PHE A 4 2.80 -25.67 -15.14
C PHE A 4 4.24 -25.22 -15.30
N ARG A 5 4.67 -24.29 -14.44
CA ARG A 5 5.99 -23.68 -14.54
C ARG A 5 6.61 -23.52 -13.17
N VAL A 6 7.89 -23.81 -13.04
CA VAL A 6 8.69 -23.52 -11.86
C VAL A 6 9.96 -22.81 -12.31
N GLU A 7 10.22 -21.66 -11.72
CA GLU A 7 11.43 -20.86 -11.99
C GLU A 7 12.14 -20.54 -10.68
N VAL A 8 13.47 -20.49 -10.73
CA VAL A 8 14.28 -20.05 -9.59
C VAL A 8 14.20 -18.53 -9.49
N ILE A 9 13.76 -18.04 -8.32
CA ILE A 9 13.77 -16.60 -8.00
C ILE A 9 15.08 -16.21 -7.34
N ALA A 10 15.53 -17.01 -6.36
CA ALA A 10 16.77 -16.80 -5.63
C ALA A 10 17.27 -18.14 -5.06
N LYS A 11 18.59 -18.28 -4.89
CA LYS A 11 19.20 -19.45 -4.25
C LYS A 11 20.51 -19.05 -3.58
N THR A 12 20.91 -19.75 -2.50
CA THR A 12 22.22 -19.55 -1.86
C THR A 12 23.33 -19.82 -2.89
N PRO A 13 24.26 -18.88 -3.11
CA PRO A 13 25.42 -19.10 -3.98
C PRO A 13 26.40 -20.06 -3.32
N CYS A 14 27.05 -20.93 -4.10
CA CYS A 14 28.00 -21.94 -3.62
C CYS A 14 27.45 -22.73 -2.40
N PRO A 15 26.27 -23.36 -2.52
CA PRO A 15 25.59 -23.98 -1.39
C PRO A 15 26.40 -25.10 -0.73
N GLN A 16 27.17 -25.87 -1.47
CA GLN A 16 27.97 -26.97 -0.92
C GLN A 16 29.14 -26.43 -0.10
N GLN A 17 29.76 -25.30 -0.48
CA GLN A 17 30.72 -24.62 0.39
C GLN A 17 30.07 -24.12 1.69
N VAL A 18 28.85 -23.57 1.63
CA VAL A 18 28.12 -23.13 2.84
C VAL A 18 27.82 -24.31 3.78
N ILE A 19 27.34 -25.43 3.24
CA ILE A 19 27.06 -26.65 4.03
C ILE A 19 28.37 -27.22 4.59
N TYR A 20 29.45 -27.21 3.81
CA TYR A 20 30.76 -27.65 4.25
C TYR A 20 31.27 -26.78 5.41
N ALA A 21 31.17 -25.46 5.32
CA ALA A 21 31.60 -24.55 6.38
C ALA A 21 30.82 -24.76 7.67
N ALA A 22 29.49 -24.91 7.58
CA ALA A 22 28.64 -25.23 8.73
C ALA A 22 29.04 -26.56 9.37
N MET A 23 29.18 -27.61 8.55
CA MET A 23 29.68 -28.90 9.02
C MET A 23 31.07 -28.77 9.64
N HIS A 24 31.99 -28.02 9.03
CA HIS A 24 33.36 -27.91 9.50
C HIS A 24 33.42 -27.23 10.87
N GLN A 25 32.62 -26.18 11.07
CA GLN A 25 32.50 -25.45 12.32
C GLN A 25 32.03 -26.33 13.48
N ASP A 26 31.22 -27.37 13.22
CA ASP A 26 30.78 -28.32 14.25
C ASP A 26 31.92 -29.20 14.80
N TYR A 27 33.05 -29.31 14.09
CA TYR A 27 34.18 -30.17 14.45
C TYR A 27 35.49 -29.41 14.66
N THR A 28 35.49 -28.07 14.57
CA THR A 28 36.68 -27.23 14.77
C THR A 28 36.37 -26.08 15.72
N ASP A 29 37.33 -25.74 16.55
CA ASP A 29 37.31 -24.58 17.44
C ASP A 29 37.78 -23.29 16.74
N ILE A 30 38.35 -23.42 15.53
CA ILE A 30 38.72 -22.30 14.66
C ILE A 30 37.46 -21.60 14.15
N PHE A 31 37.51 -20.28 14.01
CA PHE A 31 36.44 -19.51 13.37
C PHE A 31 36.51 -19.73 11.85
N VAL A 32 35.76 -20.72 11.35
CA VAL A 32 35.80 -21.22 9.96
C VAL A 32 35.72 -20.13 8.87
N PRO A 33 34.97 -19.02 9.06
CA PRO A 33 34.96 -17.92 8.10
C PRO A 33 36.33 -17.25 7.85
N GLU A 34 37.29 -17.33 8.79
CA GLU A 34 38.64 -16.80 8.60
C GLU A 34 39.46 -17.60 7.57
N GLU A 35 39.12 -18.87 7.36
CA GLU A 35 39.80 -19.76 6.41
C GLU A 35 39.06 -19.86 5.07
N LYS A 36 38.17 -18.91 4.76
CA LYS A 36 37.32 -18.96 3.57
C LYS A 36 38.09 -19.13 2.27
N ASP A 37 39.26 -18.51 2.16
CA ASP A 37 40.12 -18.59 0.97
C ASP A 37 40.78 -19.97 0.81
N ALA A 38 40.84 -20.76 1.89
CA ALA A 38 41.37 -22.12 1.91
C ALA A 38 40.29 -23.20 1.73
N TRP A 39 39.00 -22.82 1.65
CA TRP A 39 37.93 -23.79 1.48
C TRP A 39 38.08 -24.57 0.16
N PRO A 40 37.77 -25.88 0.15
CA PRO A 40 37.77 -26.66 -1.08
C PRO A 40 36.79 -26.08 -2.11
N SER A 41 36.95 -26.49 -3.38
CA SER A 41 35.99 -26.15 -4.43
C SER A 41 34.58 -26.62 -4.08
N GLU A 42 33.57 -26.02 -4.71
CA GLU A 42 32.16 -26.36 -4.54
C GLU A 42 31.89 -27.86 -4.77
N GLU A 43 32.45 -28.44 -5.83
CA GLU A 43 32.40 -29.87 -6.13
C GLU A 43 33.02 -30.70 -4.99
N LYS A 44 34.22 -30.32 -4.54
CA LYS A 44 34.92 -31.06 -3.50
C LYS A 44 34.19 -31.01 -2.16
N CYS A 45 33.60 -29.87 -1.83
CA CYS A 45 32.74 -29.72 -0.66
C CYS A 45 31.54 -30.67 -0.75
N GLY A 46 30.91 -30.78 -1.92
CA GLY A 46 29.83 -31.72 -2.20
C GLY A 46 30.19 -33.18 -1.92
N GLU A 47 31.32 -33.65 -2.45
CA GLU A 47 31.83 -35.01 -2.20
C GLU A 47 32.04 -35.27 -0.70
N VAL A 48 32.61 -34.29 0.01
CA VAL A 48 32.87 -34.39 1.45
C VAL A 48 31.56 -34.47 2.23
N ILE A 49 30.58 -33.64 1.89
CA ILE A 49 29.24 -33.65 2.48
C ILE A 49 28.58 -35.01 2.30
N VAL A 50 28.57 -35.53 1.06
CA VAL A 50 28.01 -36.86 0.77
C VAL A 50 28.69 -37.92 1.63
N LYS A 51 30.03 -37.94 1.68
CA LYS A 51 30.81 -38.94 2.42
C LYS A 51 30.64 -38.84 3.95
N ARG A 52 30.55 -37.62 4.50
CA ARG A 52 30.59 -37.37 5.95
C ARG A 52 29.21 -37.32 6.57
N LEU A 53 28.25 -36.66 5.92
CA LEU A 53 26.91 -36.38 6.44
C LEU A 53 25.85 -37.36 5.92
N LEU A 54 25.85 -37.66 4.63
CA LEU A 54 24.70 -38.30 3.96
C LEU A 54 24.86 -39.82 3.79
N ALA A 55 26.05 -40.29 3.41
CA ALA A 55 26.33 -41.71 3.21
C ALA A 55 26.33 -42.49 4.53
N GLY A 56 25.76 -43.70 4.49
CA GLY A 56 25.72 -44.61 5.65
C GLY A 56 24.69 -44.22 6.72
N GLU A 57 23.65 -43.46 6.38
CA GLU A 57 22.52 -43.12 7.27
C GLU A 57 22.93 -42.45 8.60
N ARG A 58 24.02 -41.67 8.59
CA ARG A 58 24.62 -41.05 9.78
C ARG A 58 23.76 -39.97 10.46
N GLY A 59 22.70 -39.50 9.83
CA GLY A 59 21.66 -38.67 10.47
C GLY A 59 22.00 -37.20 10.70
N HIS A 60 23.19 -36.72 10.33
CA HIS A 60 23.59 -35.33 10.58
C HIS A 60 23.12 -34.38 9.45
N TYR A 61 21.82 -34.06 9.47
CA TYR A 61 21.18 -33.23 8.43
C TYR A 61 21.14 -31.73 8.75
N GLY A 62 21.51 -31.31 9.97
CA GLY A 62 21.51 -29.90 10.41
C GLY A 62 22.25 -28.96 9.45
N PRO A 63 23.46 -29.29 8.98
CA PRO A 63 24.20 -28.43 8.06
C PRO A 63 23.47 -28.10 6.74
N LEU A 64 22.52 -28.93 6.31
CA LEU A 64 21.74 -28.71 5.08
C LEU A 64 20.66 -27.63 5.26
N GLU A 65 20.38 -27.19 6.48
CA GLU A 65 19.35 -26.17 6.75
C GLU A 65 19.83 -24.74 6.41
N HIS A 66 21.15 -24.53 6.30
CA HIS A 66 21.73 -23.21 6.05
C HIS A 66 21.61 -22.73 4.60
N CYS A 67 21.30 -23.63 3.67
CA CYS A 67 21.07 -23.30 2.27
C CYS A 67 19.59 -23.17 1.96
N GLN A 68 19.22 -22.11 1.24
CA GLN A 68 17.84 -21.81 0.87
C GLN A 68 17.70 -21.61 -0.64
N ILE A 69 16.58 -22.08 -1.18
CA ILE A 69 16.13 -21.82 -2.54
C ILE A 69 14.70 -21.27 -2.53
N VAL A 70 14.44 -20.28 -3.37
CA VAL A 70 13.15 -19.62 -3.56
C VAL A 70 12.69 -19.87 -4.99
N LEU A 71 11.48 -20.42 -5.12
CA LEU A 71 10.92 -20.88 -6.38
C LEU A 71 9.59 -20.19 -6.65
N GLY A 72 9.42 -19.67 -7.87
CA GLY A 72 8.15 -19.19 -8.38
C GLY A 72 7.41 -20.33 -9.07
N CYS A 73 6.27 -20.76 -8.50
CA CYS A 73 5.44 -21.83 -9.04
C CYS A 73 4.19 -21.23 -9.69
N GLY A 74 4.05 -21.45 -11.00
CA GLY A 74 2.99 -20.86 -11.81
C GLY A 74 1.97 -21.87 -12.33
N TYR A 75 0.70 -21.44 -12.37
CA TYR A 75 -0.42 -22.13 -13.03
C TYR A 75 -0.82 -23.47 -12.42
N PHE A 76 -0.34 -23.79 -11.21
CA PHE A 76 -0.72 -25.00 -10.50
C PHE A 76 -2.15 -24.89 -9.93
N PRO A 77 -2.88 -26.00 -9.78
CA PRO A 77 -4.18 -26.00 -9.13
C PRO A 77 -4.07 -25.76 -7.62
N HIS A 78 -5.13 -25.22 -7.03
CA HIS A 78 -5.22 -24.98 -5.58
C HIS A 78 -4.90 -26.23 -4.74
N SER A 79 -5.29 -27.42 -5.19
CA SER A 79 -4.98 -28.70 -4.52
C SER A 79 -3.48 -28.94 -4.29
N VAL A 80 -2.62 -28.52 -5.23
CA VAL A 80 -1.16 -28.61 -5.07
C VAL A 80 -0.67 -27.67 -3.99
N MET A 81 -1.16 -26.43 -3.97
CA MET A 81 -0.81 -25.46 -2.94
C MET A 81 -1.28 -25.92 -1.55
N GLN A 82 -2.46 -26.53 -1.42
CA GLN A 82 -2.93 -27.09 -0.16
C GLN A 82 -2.01 -28.21 0.35
N GLN A 83 -1.64 -29.14 -0.53
CA GLN A 83 -0.73 -30.23 -0.18
C GLN A 83 0.67 -29.72 0.16
N ALA A 84 1.17 -28.72 -0.56
CA ALA A 84 2.49 -28.16 -0.31
C ALA A 84 2.55 -27.47 1.06
N ARG A 85 1.51 -26.73 1.46
CA ARG A 85 1.40 -26.06 2.77
C ARG A 85 1.30 -26.99 3.98
N THR A 86 1.13 -28.30 3.78
CA THR A 86 1.16 -29.27 4.89
C THR A 86 2.58 -29.49 5.43
N HIS A 87 3.60 -29.16 4.65
CA HIS A 87 4.99 -29.25 5.07
C HIS A 87 5.42 -27.89 5.65
N ARG A 88 5.45 -27.79 6.99
CA ARG A 88 5.57 -26.51 7.71
C ARG A 88 6.98 -26.18 8.23
N VAL A 89 7.92 -27.13 8.19
CA VAL A 89 9.27 -26.96 8.74
C VAL A 89 10.24 -26.69 7.60
N GLY A 90 10.95 -25.55 7.66
CA GLY A 90 11.92 -25.16 6.64
C GLY A 90 11.32 -24.83 5.27
N ILE A 91 9.99 -24.60 5.20
CA ILE A 91 9.24 -24.23 4.00
C ILE A 91 8.38 -23.01 4.33
N SER A 92 8.48 -21.97 3.51
CA SER A 92 7.64 -20.78 3.64
C SER A 92 6.89 -20.51 2.34
N PHE A 93 5.60 -20.21 2.44
CA PHE A 93 4.74 -19.82 1.32
C PHE A 93 4.50 -18.32 1.42
N ASP A 94 4.75 -17.61 0.32
CA ASP A 94 4.76 -16.16 0.32
C ASP A 94 3.38 -15.57 0.65
N VAL A 95 3.36 -14.72 1.67
CA VAL A 95 2.39 -13.64 1.76
C VAL A 95 3.18 -12.36 2.03
N GLN A 96 3.01 -11.37 1.16
CA GLN A 96 3.66 -10.07 1.33
C GLN A 96 2.89 -9.35 2.43
N CYS A 97 3.54 -9.02 3.56
CA CYS A 97 2.81 -8.47 4.69
C CYS A 97 3.58 -7.34 5.38
N LEU A 98 2.82 -6.50 6.07
CA LEU A 98 3.28 -5.42 6.93
C LEU A 98 3.06 -5.79 8.38
N ALA A 99 3.91 -5.30 9.28
CA ALA A 99 3.71 -5.48 10.71
C ALA A 99 2.48 -4.69 11.23
N SER A 100 1.92 -5.14 12.35
CA SER A 100 0.70 -4.58 12.94
C SER A 100 0.72 -3.07 13.21
N ASP A 101 1.89 -2.52 13.50
CA ASP A 101 2.14 -1.13 13.91
C ASP A 101 2.33 -0.17 12.72
N VAL A 102 2.40 -0.70 11.49
CA VAL A 102 2.57 0.11 10.28
C VAL A 102 1.35 1.00 10.04
N LEU A 103 1.58 2.32 9.92
CA LEU A 103 0.54 3.32 9.71
C LEU A 103 0.16 3.45 8.25
N ILE A 104 -1.14 3.36 7.97
CA ILE A 104 -1.70 3.56 6.65
C ILE A 104 -2.01 5.04 6.44
N THR A 105 -1.61 5.58 5.28
CA THR A 105 -1.79 7.01 4.97
C THR A 105 -3.18 7.28 4.43
N PHE A 106 -4.11 7.66 5.30
CA PHE A 106 -5.43 8.15 4.88
C PHE A 106 -5.43 9.64 4.53
N VAL A 107 -6.32 10.03 3.62
CA VAL A 107 -6.50 11.40 3.15
C VAL A 107 -7.95 11.86 3.26
N ASN A 108 -8.15 13.17 3.41
CA ASN A 108 -9.47 13.79 3.38
C ASN A 108 -9.97 14.00 1.93
N ILE A 109 -11.09 14.70 1.78
CA ILE A 109 -11.66 14.99 0.46
C ILE A 109 -10.78 15.87 -0.44
N ASN A 110 -9.84 16.61 0.14
CA ASN A 110 -8.91 17.49 -0.55
C ASN A 110 -7.54 16.83 -0.80
N GLY A 111 -7.39 15.54 -0.46
CA GLY A 111 -6.12 14.80 -0.58
C GLY A 111 -5.12 15.07 0.54
N GLU A 112 -5.52 15.70 1.64
CA GLU A 112 -4.63 16.04 2.76
C GLU A 112 -4.67 14.96 3.84
N SER A 113 -3.51 14.56 4.36
CA SER A 113 -3.42 13.69 5.52
C SER A 113 -3.60 14.48 6.81
N SER A 114 -4.15 13.85 7.85
CA SER A 114 -4.29 14.49 9.17
C SER A 114 -4.02 13.50 10.29
N LYS A 115 -3.61 14.00 11.47
CA LYS A 115 -3.40 13.14 12.65
C LYS A 115 -4.65 12.34 13.04
N LYS A 116 -5.84 12.89 12.79
CA LYS A 116 -7.14 12.25 13.11
C LYS A 116 -7.45 11.04 12.22
N LEU A 117 -6.79 10.92 11.07
CA LEU A 117 -7.00 9.84 10.10
C LEU A 117 -5.95 8.73 10.23
N LYS A 118 -4.99 8.85 11.15
CA LYS A 118 -3.95 7.82 11.34
C LYS A 118 -4.56 6.57 11.96
N LYS A 119 -4.31 5.43 11.31
CA LYS A 119 -4.67 4.08 11.75
C LYS A 119 -3.53 3.14 11.39
N THR A 120 -3.14 2.27 12.30
CA THR A 120 -2.22 1.17 11.96
C THR A 120 -2.97 0.08 11.22
N ILE A 121 -2.27 -0.78 10.47
CA ILE A 121 -2.91 -1.89 9.77
C ILE A 121 -3.55 -2.90 10.75
N GLY A 122 -2.93 -3.12 11.91
CA GLY A 122 -3.51 -3.95 12.98
C GLY A 122 -4.79 -3.35 13.57
N GLU A 123 -4.81 -2.04 13.82
CA GLU A 123 -6.04 -1.34 14.24
C GLU A 123 -7.14 -1.44 13.19
N LEU A 124 -6.79 -1.28 11.91
CA LEU A 124 -7.77 -1.41 10.82
C LEU A 124 -8.32 -2.83 10.74
N TYR A 125 -7.48 -3.85 10.91
CA TYR A 125 -7.92 -5.25 10.93
C TYR A 125 -8.92 -5.51 12.06
N ASP A 126 -8.64 -5.04 13.29
CA ASP A 126 -9.56 -5.19 14.43
C ASP A 126 -10.89 -4.46 14.17
N LEU A 127 -10.82 -3.23 13.67
CA LEU A 127 -12.02 -2.46 13.32
C LEU A 127 -12.83 -3.13 12.19
N TRP A 128 -12.17 -3.77 11.23
CA TRP A 128 -12.81 -4.41 10.08
C TRP A 128 -13.52 -5.72 10.43
N HIS A 129 -12.91 -6.55 11.28
CA HIS A 129 -13.46 -7.88 11.62
C HIS A 129 -14.29 -7.87 12.89
N ASN A 130 -13.85 -7.14 13.90
CA ASN A 130 -14.46 -7.17 15.22
C ASN A 130 -15.33 -5.93 15.47
N GLY A 131 -15.18 -4.87 14.67
CA GLY A 131 -15.95 -3.63 14.81
C GLY A 131 -15.37 -2.66 15.85
N GLU A 132 -15.96 -1.46 15.92
CA GLU A 132 -15.54 -0.40 16.83
C GLU A 132 -16.26 -0.53 18.18
N GLN A 133 -15.52 -0.50 19.30
CA GLN A 133 -16.13 -0.58 20.62
C GLN A 133 -17.09 0.59 20.87
N ALA A 134 -18.34 0.27 21.21
CA ALA A 134 -19.34 1.30 21.48
C ALA A 134 -19.01 2.06 22.76
N ILE A 135 -18.95 3.39 22.67
CA ILE A 135 -18.70 4.30 23.81
C ILE A 135 -19.82 4.20 24.87
N ARG A 136 -21.03 3.84 24.45
CA ARG A 136 -22.21 3.76 25.32
C ARG A 136 -22.71 2.32 25.38
N GLU A 137 -22.96 1.87 26.59
CA GLU A 137 -23.66 0.62 26.87
C GLU A 137 -25.08 0.66 26.31
N ARG A 138 -25.53 -0.47 25.77
CA ARG A 138 -26.89 -0.63 25.30
C ARG A 138 -27.79 -1.03 26.48
N LYS A 139 -28.77 -0.18 26.82
CA LYS A 139 -29.70 -0.42 27.94
C LYS A 139 -30.96 -1.23 27.59
N ILE A 140 -31.22 -1.45 26.31
CA ILE A 140 -32.40 -2.17 25.78
C ILE A 140 -31.96 -3.19 24.74
N LYS A 141 -32.81 -4.17 24.40
CA LYS A 141 -32.51 -5.11 23.30
C LYS A 141 -32.31 -4.37 21.97
N GLY A 142 -31.40 -4.88 21.14
CA GLY A 142 -31.15 -4.36 19.80
C GLY A 142 -32.29 -4.64 18.83
N ARG A 143 -32.23 -4.01 17.65
CA ARG A 143 -33.16 -4.29 16.54
C ARG A 143 -33.09 -5.74 16.03
N ASN A 144 -32.01 -6.46 16.33
CA ASN A 144 -31.81 -7.86 15.99
C ASN A 144 -31.85 -8.77 17.23
N ASP A 145 -32.63 -8.41 18.27
CA ASP A 145 -32.75 -9.14 19.56
C ASP A 145 -31.45 -9.31 20.37
N GLU A 146 -30.39 -8.64 19.95
CA GLU A 146 -29.10 -8.58 20.66
C GLU A 146 -29.28 -8.08 22.11
N PRO A 147 -28.69 -8.76 23.11
CA PRO A 147 -28.89 -8.46 24.52
C PRO A 147 -28.34 -7.07 24.93
N PRO A 148 -28.85 -6.48 26.03
CA PRO A 148 -28.27 -5.29 26.64
C PRO A 148 -26.80 -5.52 27.06
N GLY A 149 -25.98 -4.47 27.00
CA GLY A 149 -24.57 -4.51 27.39
C GLY A 149 -23.63 -3.77 26.45
N PHE A 150 -22.32 -3.99 26.64
CA PHE A 150 -21.28 -3.51 25.73
C PHE A 150 -21.32 -4.29 24.42
N TYR A 151 -21.17 -3.57 23.31
CA TYR A 151 -21.20 -4.15 21.98
C TYR A 151 -20.17 -3.46 21.08
N ARG A 152 -19.79 -4.12 19.99
CA ARG A 152 -19.00 -3.50 18.93
C ARG A 152 -19.89 -3.14 17.75
N ARG A 153 -19.67 -1.96 17.18
CA ARG A 153 -20.41 -1.44 16.02
C ARG A 153 -19.68 -1.86 14.75
N ASP A 154 -20.40 -2.46 13.81
CA ASP A 154 -19.86 -2.69 12.48
C ASP A 154 -19.48 -1.34 11.85
N CYS A 155 -18.20 -1.22 11.49
CA CYS A 155 -17.66 -0.05 10.83
C CYS A 155 -17.04 -0.38 9.46
N LYS A 156 -17.23 -1.61 8.95
CA LYS A 156 -16.69 -2.07 7.66
C LYS A 156 -17.11 -1.16 6.51
N ASN A 157 -18.39 -0.79 6.44
CA ASN A 157 -18.91 0.17 5.44
C ASN A 157 -18.30 1.57 5.58
N ARG A 158 -17.96 2.00 6.80
CA ARG A 158 -17.28 3.28 7.03
C ARG A 158 -15.84 3.20 6.54
N ILE A 159 -15.12 2.11 6.84
CA ILE A 159 -13.72 1.90 6.43
C ILE A 159 -13.60 1.79 4.91
N LYS A 160 -14.49 1.05 4.23
CA LYS A 160 -14.56 0.99 2.75
C LYS A 160 -14.65 2.37 2.10
N LYS A 161 -15.36 3.31 2.74
CA LYS A 161 -15.53 4.70 2.26
C LYS A 161 -14.34 5.61 2.61
N MET A 162 -13.42 5.18 3.48
CA MET A 162 -12.21 5.95 3.78
C MET A 162 -11.28 5.95 2.58
N ARG A 163 -10.54 7.04 2.42
CA ARG A 163 -9.64 7.28 1.29
C ARG A 163 -8.21 7.02 1.71
N VAL A 164 -7.59 5.99 1.17
CA VAL A 164 -6.17 5.67 1.36
C VAL A 164 -5.36 6.31 0.25
N ARG A 165 -4.20 6.86 0.55
CA ARG A 165 -3.30 7.42 -0.46
C ARG A 165 -2.68 6.30 -1.28
N SER A 166 -2.76 6.45 -2.60
CA SER A 166 -2.22 5.53 -3.60
C SER A 166 -1.46 6.33 -4.66
N LEU A 167 -0.46 5.74 -5.29
CA LEU A 167 0.31 6.35 -6.36
C LEU A 167 -0.29 5.94 -7.71
N ASN A 168 -0.56 6.92 -8.57
CA ASN A 168 -0.75 6.68 -9.98
C ASN A 168 0.63 6.50 -10.63
N GLU A 169 0.93 5.29 -11.06
CA GLU A 169 2.23 4.89 -11.61
C GLU A 169 2.49 5.51 -13.00
N ASP A 170 1.44 5.82 -13.78
CA ASP A 170 1.57 6.33 -15.15
C ASP A 170 2.10 7.77 -15.18
N ASN A 171 1.71 8.57 -14.19
CA ASN A 171 2.06 10.00 -14.13
C ASN A 171 2.82 10.39 -12.85
N ASN A 172 3.19 9.40 -12.02
CA ASN A 172 3.88 9.58 -10.75
C ASN A 172 3.18 10.55 -9.76
N THR A 173 1.84 10.67 -9.83
CA THR A 173 1.06 11.55 -8.94
C THR A 173 0.28 10.77 -7.89
N PHE A 174 0.16 11.31 -6.68
CA PHE A 174 -0.65 10.69 -5.63
C PHE A 174 -2.14 10.96 -5.84
N THR A 175 -2.90 9.88 -5.86
CA THR A 175 -4.35 9.86 -5.84
C THR A 175 -4.86 9.23 -4.53
N TYR A 176 -6.17 9.01 -4.45
CA TYR A 176 -6.77 8.20 -3.41
C TYR A 176 -7.37 6.92 -3.98
N ASN A 177 -7.41 5.90 -3.14
CA ASN A 177 -8.03 4.62 -3.42
C ASN A 177 -8.79 4.13 -2.17
N HIS A 178 -9.54 3.04 -2.31
CA HIS A 178 -10.40 2.46 -1.29
C HIS A 178 -9.95 1.04 -0.91
N ILE A 179 -10.14 0.70 0.36
CA ILE A 179 -9.86 -0.65 0.89
C ILE A 179 -11.03 -1.56 0.54
N GLU A 180 -10.75 -2.66 -0.12
CA GLU A 180 -11.70 -3.75 -0.41
C GLU A 180 -11.71 -4.78 0.71
N ASP A 181 -10.53 -5.16 1.22
CA ASP A 181 -10.37 -6.10 2.33
C ASP A 181 -9.07 -5.89 3.13
N ILE A 182 -9.00 -6.48 4.31
CA ILE A 182 -7.84 -6.45 5.19
C ILE A 182 -7.57 -7.88 5.66
N VAL A 183 -6.37 -8.40 5.47
CA VAL A 183 -6.08 -9.82 5.70
C VAL A 183 -5.06 -9.97 6.82
N PHE A 184 -5.33 -10.88 7.77
CA PHE A 184 -4.33 -11.34 8.73
C PHE A 184 -3.56 -12.52 8.15
N ASN A 185 -2.23 -12.41 8.14
CA ASN A 185 -1.35 -13.37 7.50
C ASN A 185 -0.48 -14.16 8.49
N GLY A 186 -0.84 -14.12 9.76
CA GLY A 186 -0.14 -14.86 10.82
C GLY A 186 1.10 -14.13 11.33
N PHE A 187 1.94 -14.90 12.01
CA PHE A 187 3.18 -14.42 12.62
C PHE A 187 4.34 -14.72 11.68
N ASN A 188 5.04 -13.69 11.22
CA ASN A 188 6.09 -13.83 10.21
C ASN A 188 7.37 -13.09 10.65
N PRO A 189 8.55 -13.48 10.15
CA PRO A 189 9.79 -12.72 10.33
C PRO A 189 9.67 -11.31 9.72
N VAL A 190 9.86 -10.29 10.54
CA VAL A 190 9.73 -8.87 10.18
C VAL A 190 11.08 -8.16 10.27
N TYR A 191 11.30 -7.25 9.32
CA TYR A 191 12.49 -6.43 9.22
C TYR A 191 12.10 -4.97 9.24
N GLN A 192 12.82 -4.17 10.01
CA GLN A 192 12.65 -2.73 10.09
C GLN A 192 13.61 -2.05 9.12
N VAL A 193 13.03 -1.36 8.15
CA VAL A 193 13.73 -0.53 7.17
C VAL A 193 13.69 0.90 7.64
N THR A 194 14.84 1.53 7.82
CA THR A 194 14.96 2.95 8.17
C THR A 194 15.47 3.72 6.96
N LEU A 195 14.81 4.83 6.62
CA LEU A 195 15.17 5.71 5.50
C LEU A 195 15.92 6.95 5.98
N ALA A 196 16.70 7.57 5.09
CA ALA A 196 17.52 8.76 5.38
C ALA A 196 16.70 9.98 5.84
N ASP A 197 15.42 10.06 5.45
CA ASP A 197 14.51 11.11 5.89
C ASP A 197 13.83 10.80 7.24
N GLY A 198 14.22 9.71 7.91
CA GLY A 198 13.70 9.26 9.20
C GLY A 198 12.40 8.45 9.13
N LYS A 199 11.86 8.15 7.93
CA LYS A 199 10.72 7.22 7.81
C LYS A 199 11.19 5.80 8.13
N GLN A 200 10.30 5.01 8.73
CA GLN A 200 10.56 3.61 9.08
C GLN A 200 9.43 2.71 8.59
N LEU A 201 9.75 1.55 8.03
CA LEU A 201 8.77 0.57 7.54
C LEU A 201 9.13 -0.82 8.09
N LYS A 202 8.17 -1.47 8.75
CA LYS A 202 8.30 -2.87 9.18
C LYS A 202 7.54 -3.80 8.24
N CYS A 203 8.26 -4.67 7.53
CA CYS A 203 7.65 -5.59 6.58
C CYS A 203 8.41 -6.92 6.47
N THR A 204 7.80 -7.90 5.82
CA THR A 204 8.47 -9.16 5.48
C THR A 204 9.47 -8.95 4.35
N GLN A 205 10.49 -9.81 4.25
CA GLN A 205 11.51 -9.76 3.18
C GLN A 205 10.94 -9.75 1.76
N ASN A 206 9.76 -10.35 1.57
CA ASN A 206 9.13 -10.49 0.27
C ASN A 206 8.16 -9.35 -0.04
N HIS A 207 7.97 -8.41 0.89
CA HIS A 207 7.11 -7.26 0.66
C HIS A 207 7.72 -6.34 -0.40
N LYS A 208 6.93 -6.02 -1.43
CA LYS A 208 7.38 -5.18 -2.54
C LYS A 208 7.30 -3.71 -2.17
N ILE A 209 8.41 -3.03 -2.34
CA ILE A 209 8.57 -1.59 -2.14
C ILE A 209 8.90 -0.97 -3.50
N LEU A 210 8.29 0.17 -3.81
CA LEU A 210 8.55 0.84 -5.07
C LEU A 210 9.91 1.55 -5.04
N THR A 211 10.72 1.36 -6.08
CA THR A 211 12.01 2.03 -6.28
C THR A 211 11.96 2.86 -7.57
N PRO A 212 12.93 3.75 -7.83
CA PRO A 212 13.07 4.43 -9.13
C PRO A 212 13.15 3.48 -10.33
N TYR A 213 13.56 2.23 -10.09
CA TYR A 213 13.71 1.19 -11.10
C TYR A 213 12.55 0.17 -11.09
N GLY A 214 11.43 0.50 -10.44
CA GLY A 214 10.25 -0.36 -10.31
C GLY A 214 10.15 -1.11 -8.97
N TRP A 215 9.22 -2.07 -8.92
CA TRP A 215 8.94 -2.83 -7.70
C TRP A 215 10.05 -3.84 -7.37
N ARG A 216 10.59 -3.76 -6.14
CA ARG A 216 11.59 -4.70 -5.62
C ARG A 216 11.12 -5.25 -4.28
N ILE A 217 11.43 -6.52 -4.01
CA ILE A 217 11.19 -7.09 -2.68
C ILE A 217 12.27 -6.57 -1.71
N LEU A 218 11.95 -6.47 -0.42
CA LEU A 218 12.92 -6.02 0.58
C LEU A 218 14.22 -6.84 0.57
N ALA A 219 14.17 -8.16 0.33
CA ALA A 219 15.37 -9.01 0.25
C ALA A 219 16.35 -8.62 -0.87
N GLN A 220 15.90 -7.88 -1.88
CA GLN A 220 16.74 -7.37 -2.98
C GLN A 220 17.31 -5.97 -2.70
N LEU A 221 16.90 -5.33 -1.61
CA LEU A 221 17.29 -3.98 -1.25
C LEU A 221 18.34 -4.03 -0.14
N GLY A 222 19.36 -3.18 -0.26
CA GLY A 222 20.41 -3.01 0.73
C GLY A 222 20.44 -1.59 1.28
N VAL A 223 21.32 -1.36 2.25
CA VAL A 223 21.68 -0.01 2.68
C VAL A 223 22.22 0.76 1.47
N GLY A 224 21.72 1.98 1.26
CA GLY A 224 22.02 2.82 0.10
C GLY A 224 21.05 2.69 -1.08
N SER A 225 20.22 1.63 -1.13
CA SER A 225 19.15 1.52 -2.15
C SER A 225 18.09 2.62 -1.97
N GLU A 226 17.50 3.08 -3.06
CA GLU A 226 16.48 4.14 -3.07
C GLU A 226 15.07 3.57 -3.18
N VAL A 227 14.16 4.07 -2.36
CA VAL A 227 12.73 3.73 -2.37
C VAL A 227 11.87 4.97 -2.54
N LEU A 228 10.73 4.84 -3.19
CA LEU A 228 9.81 5.94 -3.42
C LEU A 228 8.93 6.19 -2.18
N VAL A 229 8.89 7.45 -1.77
CA VAL A 229 8.12 7.91 -0.61
C VAL A 229 7.14 9.01 -1.02
N ASN A 230 6.16 9.27 -0.15
CA ASN A 230 5.28 10.41 -0.31
C ASN A 230 5.95 11.73 0.12
N GLY A 231 5.74 12.79 -0.67
CA GLY A 231 6.30 14.11 -0.40
C GLY A 231 6.23 15.03 -1.62
N GLN A 232 6.79 16.24 -1.51
CA GLN A 232 7.23 17.00 -2.69
C GLN A 232 8.76 16.90 -2.74
N PRO A 233 9.36 16.78 -3.93
CA PRO A 233 10.80 16.90 -4.06
C PRO A 233 11.25 18.26 -3.52
N LEU A 234 12.27 18.24 -2.67
CA LEU A 234 13.03 19.42 -2.25
C LEU A 234 14.03 19.77 -3.36
N GLU A 235 13.56 19.96 -4.59
CA GLU A 235 14.48 19.98 -5.74
C GLU A 235 15.40 21.20 -5.78
N ASN A 236 15.20 22.20 -4.91
CA ASN A 236 16.10 23.34 -4.75
C ASN A 236 16.31 23.73 -3.28
N ALA A 237 16.04 22.82 -2.33
CA ALA A 237 16.15 23.20 -0.94
C ALA A 237 17.58 23.05 -0.41
N ASP A 238 18.17 24.14 0.07
CA ASP A 238 19.43 24.11 0.80
C ASP A 238 19.26 23.23 2.06
N GLN A 239 20.00 22.12 2.14
CA GLN A 239 19.84 21.13 3.21
C GLN A 239 20.41 21.58 4.58
N THR A 240 20.95 22.80 4.67
CA THR A 240 21.45 23.40 5.92
C THR A 240 20.45 23.39 7.06
N TYR A 241 19.14 23.43 6.79
CA TYR A 241 18.09 23.32 7.83
C TYR A 241 18.05 21.97 8.56
N GLN A 242 18.74 20.93 8.06
CA GLN A 242 18.85 19.64 8.74
C GLN A 242 19.97 19.62 9.79
N ASN A 243 20.93 20.55 9.70
CA ASN A 243 22.00 20.69 10.68
C ASN A 243 21.48 21.38 11.96
N LYS A 244 21.74 20.77 13.13
CA LYS A 244 21.26 21.26 14.42
C LYS A 244 21.76 22.67 14.74
N GLU A 245 23.07 22.91 14.63
CA GLU A 245 23.72 24.17 15.01
C GLU A 245 23.26 25.32 14.12
N TRP A 246 23.14 25.05 12.82
CA TRP A 246 22.63 26.04 11.86
C TRP A 246 21.17 26.40 12.15
N LEU A 247 20.32 25.40 12.38
CA LEU A 247 18.90 25.61 12.63
C LEU A 247 18.66 26.33 13.96
N GLU A 248 19.47 26.02 14.99
CA GLU A 248 19.46 26.68 16.29
C GLU A 248 19.91 28.15 16.19
N SER A 249 20.93 28.46 15.38
CA SER A 249 21.32 29.84 15.08
C SER A 249 20.16 30.64 14.48
N LYS A 250 19.45 30.06 13.51
CA LYS A 250 18.33 30.74 12.83
C LYS A 250 17.13 30.98 13.75
N PHE A 251 16.84 30.05 14.66
CA PHE A 251 15.82 30.28 15.68
C PHE A 251 16.26 31.27 16.76
N SER A 252 17.54 31.31 17.09
CA SER A 252 18.13 32.31 18.01
C SER A 252 18.11 33.73 17.42
N GLU A 253 18.26 33.84 16.09
CA GLU A 253 18.04 35.07 15.31
C GLU A 253 16.54 35.49 15.25
N GLY A 254 15.63 34.68 15.79
CA GLY A 254 14.19 34.98 15.88
C GLY A 254 13.37 34.62 14.64
N LEU A 255 13.95 33.88 13.67
CA LEU A 255 13.21 33.45 12.49
C LEU A 255 12.20 32.36 12.81
N THR A 256 11.02 32.46 12.21
CA THR A 256 9.99 31.42 12.29
C THR A 256 10.29 30.28 11.31
N PRO A 257 9.76 29.05 11.53
CA PRO A 257 9.93 27.95 10.59
C PRO A 257 9.47 28.25 9.16
N LYS A 258 8.56 29.22 8.97
CA LYS A 258 8.10 29.67 7.65
C LYS A 258 9.14 30.56 6.97
N GLU A 259 9.80 31.44 7.71
CA GLU A 259 10.86 32.32 7.21
C GLU A 259 12.13 31.53 6.91
N VAL A 260 12.50 30.58 7.79
CA VAL A 260 13.60 29.63 7.53
C VAL A 260 13.31 28.81 6.27
N ALA A 261 12.10 28.29 6.12
CA ALA A 261 11.71 27.52 4.94
C ALA A 261 11.79 28.33 3.63
N ALA A 262 11.46 29.62 3.68
CA ALA A 262 11.61 30.51 2.53
C ALA A 262 13.09 30.78 2.18
N LEU A 263 13.97 30.88 3.17
CA LEU A 263 15.41 31.07 2.95
C LEU A 263 16.05 29.86 2.29
N VAL A 264 15.70 28.66 2.75
CA VAL A 264 16.30 27.42 2.24
C VAL A 264 15.51 26.80 1.09
N GLY A 265 14.42 27.39 0.62
CA GLY A 265 13.63 26.82 -0.48
C GLY A 265 12.90 25.51 -0.14
N CYS A 266 12.50 25.29 1.12
CA CYS A 266 11.78 24.08 1.56
C CYS A 266 10.36 24.40 2.08
N SER A 267 9.62 23.37 2.52
CA SER A 267 8.33 23.57 3.20
C SER A 267 8.51 23.87 4.70
N ALA A 268 7.62 24.70 5.26
CA ALA A 268 7.63 25.05 6.69
C ALA A 268 7.47 23.81 7.60
N GLU A 269 6.77 22.79 7.13
CA GLU A 269 6.60 21.50 7.80
C GLU A 269 7.91 20.72 7.89
N SER A 270 8.79 20.83 6.89
CA SER A 270 10.12 20.20 6.90
C SER A 270 11.02 20.82 7.96
N VAL A 271 11.04 22.14 8.06
CA VAL A 271 11.78 22.87 9.11
C VAL A 271 11.26 22.48 10.50
N LYS A 272 9.94 22.43 10.69
CA LYS A 272 9.33 21.99 11.96
C LYS A 272 9.72 20.56 12.30
N LYS A 273 9.74 19.64 11.32
CA LYS A 273 10.11 18.23 11.53
C LYS A 273 11.52 18.11 12.11
N TRP A 274 12.49 18.81 11.51
CA TRP A 274 13.88 18.78 11.97
C TRP A 274 14.09 19.54 13.28
N ALA A 275 13.36 20.63 13.51
CA ALA A 275 13.32 21.29 14.81
C ALA A 275 12.86 20.33 15.93
N TYR A 276 11.82 19.52 15.68
CA TYR A 276 11.36 18.52 16.65
C TYR A 276 12.38 17.38 16.83
N HIS A 277 13.00 16.90 15.75
CA HIS A 277 14.05 15.88 15.81
C HIS A 277 15.22 16.33 16.69
N HIS A 278 15.65 17.58 16.54
CA HIS A 278 16.76 18.18 17.30
C HIS A 278 16.36 18.79 18.65
N GLN A 279 15.08 18.64 19.03
CA GLN A 279 14.52 19.18 20.28
C GLN A 279 14.68 20.71 20.42
N LEU A 280 14.68 21.43 19.29
CA LEU A 280 14.80 22.88 19.25
C LEU A 280 13.44 23.57 19.40
N THR A 281 13.42 24.68 20.14
CA THR A 281 12.25 25.57 20.28
C THR A 281 12.51 26.90 19.60
N TRP A 282 11.49 27.48 18.98
CA TRP A 282 11.56 28.82 18.39
C TRP A 282 10.56 29.76 19.06
N GLN A 283 10.86 31.06 19.04
CA GLN A 283 9.91 32.07 19.50
C GLN A 283 8.72 32.12 18.55
N LYS A 284 7.55 31.68 19.03
CA LYS A 284 6.30 31.89 18.30
C LYS A 284 5.98 33.37 18.38
N LYS A 285 6.01 34.10 17.25
CA LYS A 285 5.35 35.40 17.14
C LYS A 285 3.87 35.19 17.50
N GLN A 286 3.49 35.51 18.73
CA GLN A 286 2.09 35.57 19.10
C GLN A 286 1.52 36.82 18.43
N TRP A 287 0.49 36.67 17.59
CA TRP A 287 -0.30 37.81 17.13
C TRP A 287 -1.07 38.50 18.28
N ASN A 288 -0.89 38.03 19.53
CA ASN A 288 -1.72 38.27 20.71
C ASN A 288 -0.96 38.40 22.04
N GLN A 289 0.30 38.84 22.07
CA GLN A 289 0.90 39.17 23.37
C GLN A 289 0.17 40.39 23.96
N GLY A 290 -0.69 40.18 24.98
CA GLY A 290 -1.14 41.22 25.90
C GLY A 290 -2.65 41.55 25.95
N LEU A 291 -3.49 41.09 25.02
CA LEU A 291 -4.92 41.43 25.04
C LEU A 291 -5.83 40.21 24.86
N LYS A 292 -6.31 39.66 25.98
CA LYS A 292 -7.57 38.90 25.98
C LYS A 292 -8.71 39.87 26.24
N TYR A 293 -9.35 40.41 25.21
CA TYR A 293 -10.71 40.94 25.38
C TYR A 293 -11.73 39.86 24.97
N LYS A 294 -12.32 39.21 25.97
CA LYS A 294 -13.72 38.77 25.83
C LYS A 294 -14.57 40.01 26.11
N ILE A 295 -14.98 40.73 25.08
CA ILE A 295 -16.00 41.76 25.27
C ILE A 295 -17.33 41.03 25.45
N ASN A 296 -17.69 40.79 26.71
CA ASN A 296 -18.99 40.27 27.10
C ASN A 296 -19.98 41.45 27.11
N ILE A 297 -20.26 41.99 25.94
CA ILE A 297 -21.26 43.06 25.75
C ILE A 297 -22.57 42.42 25.31
N SER A 298 -23.67 42.91 25.88
CA SER A 298 -25.03 42.52 25.48
C SER A 298 -25.26 42.84 24.00
N GLU A 299 -26.25 42.19 23.43
CA GLU A 299 -26.64 42.39 22.02
C GLU A 299 -26.98 43.86 21.74
N GLU A 300 -27.63 44.54 22.69
CA GLU A 300 -27.94 45.98 22.65
C GLU A 300 -26.67 46.85 22.61
N GLU A 301 -25.66 46.56 23.43
CA GLU A 301 -24.43 47.37 23.47
C GLU A 301 -23.57 47.15 22.21
N ARG A 302 -23.66 45.96 21.62
CA ARG A 302 -23.04 45.65 20.32
C ARG A 302 -23.74 46.40 19.18
N GLU A 303 -25.07 46.48 19.22
CA GLU A 303 -25.88 47.21 18.24
C GLU A 303 -25.68 48.73 18.34
N ARG A 304 -25.60 49.27 19.57
CA ARG A 304 -25.28 50.67 19.82
C ARG A 304 -23.92 51.07 19.25
N ARG A 305 -22.88 50.24 19.42
CA ARG A 305 -21.55 50.47 18.84
C ARG A 305 -21.54 50.40 17.32
N ALA A 306 -22.28 49.46 16.72
CA ALA A 306 -22.42 49.38 15.27
C ALA A 306 -23.15 50.62 14.71
N ASN A 307 -24.19 51.09 15.38
CA ASN A 307 -24.92 52.32 15.02
C ASN A 307 -24.05 53.57 15.18
N HIS A 308 -23.23 53.64 16.23
CA HIS A 308 -22.27 54.74 16.41
C HIS A 308 -21.18 54.74 15.32
N GLY A 309 -20.63 53.57 14.96
CA GLY A 309 -19.67 53.45 13.86
C GLY A 309 -20.26 53.86 12.51
N ARG A 310 -21.53 53.50 12.25
CA ARG A 310 -22.27 53.93 11.05
C ARG A 310 -22.52 55.44 11.05
N ALA A 311 -22.93 56.01 12.18
CA ALA A 311 -23.18 57.45 12.31
C ALA A 311 -21.90 58.28 12.14
N ILE A 312 -20.77 57.86 12.75
CA ILE A 312 -19.46 58.51 12.55
C ILE A 312 -19.02 58.41 11.10
N THR A 313 -19.22 57.26 10.45
CA THR A 313 -18.85 57.09 9.04
C THR A 313 -19.71 57.99 8.15
N ALA A 314 -21.01 58.08 8.39
CA ALA A 314 -21.91 58.97 7.67
C ALA A 314 -21.52 60.45 7.87
N GLN A 315 -21.27 60.86 9.11
CA GLN A 315 -20.84 62.22 9.45
C GLN A 315 -19.48 62.58 8.81
N ARG A 316 -18.56 61.61 8.70
CA ARG A 316 -17.26 61.81 8.01
C ARG A 316 -17.39 61.90 6.49
N VAL A 317 -18.38 61.24 5.90
CA VAL A 317 -18.74 61.39 4.47
C VAL A 317 -19.36 62.77 4.23
N GLU A 318 -20.28 63.19 5.10
CA GLU A 318 -20.99 64.48 5.03
C GLU A 318 -20.05 65.67 5.24
N ASN A 319 -19.06 65.53 6.14
CA ASN A 319 -18.04 66.54 6.40
C ASN A 319 -16.85 66.50 5.41
N GLY A 320 -16.90 65.69 4.34
CA GLY A 320 -15.86 65.63 3.31
C GLY A 320 -14.50 65.06 3.75
N THR A 321 -14.36 64.59 4.98
CA THR A 321 -13.10 64.06 5.55
C THR A 321 -12.72 62.66 5.06
N ILE A 322 -13.62 61.95 4.37
CA ILE A 322 -13.30 60.70 3.66
C ILE A 322 -12.89 61.06 2.25
N LEU A 323 -11.58 61.13 2.04
CA LEU A 323 -10.97 61.32 0.72
C LEU A 323 -11.42 60.19 -0.22
N LYS A 324 -11.85 60.55 -1.44
CA LYS A 324 -12.26 59.63 -2.51
C LYS A 324 -11.64 60.10 -3.80
N GLY A 325 -11.46 59.19 -4.77
CA GLY A 325 -10.85 59.58 -6.04
C GLY A 325 -9.41 60.03 -5.84
N GLU A 326 -8.95 60.94 -6.70
CA GLU A 326 -7.54 61.40 -6.79
C GLU A 326 -7.00 61.97 -5.48
N ASP A 327 -7.88 62.45 -4.61
CA ASP A 327 -7.54 63.06 -3.33
C ASP A 327 -7.20 62.03 -2.23
N HIS A 328 -7.46 60.72 -2.43
CA HIS A 328 -7.13 59.68 -1.45
C HIS A 328 -5.67 59.22 -1.63
N PRO A 329 -4.82 59.17 -0.57
CA PRO A 329 -3.38 58.83 -0.71
C PRO A 329 -3.08 57.44 -1.29
N SER A 330 -4.07 56.55 -1.26
CA SER A 330 -4.00 55.21 -1.85
C SER A 330 -4.74 55.09 -3.20
N TRP A 331 -5.21 56.19 -3.77
CA TRP A 331 -5.85 56.20 -5.09
C TRP A 331 -4.81 55.92 -6.17
N LYS A 332 -5.18 55.06 -7.12
CA LYS A 332 -4.36 54.73 -8.28
C LYS A 332 -5.26 54.92 -9.51
N PRO A 333 -4.85 55.72 -10.51
CA PRO A 333 -5.65 55.94 -11.72
C PRO A 333 -5.86 54.64 -12.50
N ASP A 334 -4.85 53.77 -12.53
CA ASP A 334 -4.87 52.51 -13.28
C ASP A 334 -4.88 51.28 -12.35
N LEU A 335 -6.06 50.93 -11.82
CA LEU A 335 -6.22 49.63 -11.18
C LEU A 335 -6.09 48.52 -12.23
N PRO A 336 -5.32 47.45 -11.94
CA PRO A 336 -5.31 46.24 -12.77
C PRO A 336 -6.73 45.75 -13.07
N VAL A 337 -6.95 45.19 -14.26
CA VAL A 337 -8.28 44.77 -14.75
C VAL A 337 -9.00 43.92 -13.69
N GLU A 338 -8.29 43.04 -13.01
CA GLU A 338 -8.80 42.14 -11.97
C GLU A 338 -9.38 42.90 -10.77
N LYS A 339 -8.76 44.02 -10.37
CA LYS A 339 -9.26 44.87 -9.29
C LYS A 339 -10.47 45.70 -9.75
N ARG A 340 -10.47 46.20 -10.99
CA ARG A 340 -11.62 46.93 -11.56
C ARG A 340 -12.85 46.03 -11.68
N VAL A 341 -12.65 44.79 -12.11
CA VAL A 341 -13.69 43.76 -12.22
C VAL A 341 -14.31 43.45 -10.88
N TYR A 342 -13.52 43.32 -9.81
CA TYR A 342 -14.07 43.10 -8.46
C TYR A 342 -15.04 44.22 -8.04
N HIS A 343 -14.65 45.48 -8.25
CA HIS A 343 -15.49 46.63 -7.94
C HIS A 343 -16.74 46.69 -8.82
N TRP A 344 -16.59 46.45 -10.11
CA TRP A 344 -17.70 46.41 -11.06
C TRP A 344 -18.70 45.30 -10.75
N LEU A 345 -18.24 44.07 -10.48
CA LEU A 345 -19.10 42.95 -10.07
C LEU A 345 -19.86 43.25 -8.78
N LYS A 346 -19.21 43.93 -7.82
CA LYS A 346 -19.85 44.32 -6.56
C LYS A 346 -20.99 45.33 -6.78
N SER A 347 -20.81 46.27 -7.69
CA SER A 347 -21.82 47.29 -8.03
C SER A 347 -22.95 46.75 -8.91
N ASN A 348 -22.68 45.82 -9.81
CA ASN A 348 -23.65 45.29 -10.79
C ASN A 348 -24.27 43.94 -10.36
N ARG A 349 -23.94 43.47 -9.15
CA ARG A 349 -24.30 42.13 -8.67
C ARG A 349 -25.79 41.83 -8.75
N GLN A 350 -26.63 42.77 -8.33
CA GLN A 350 -28.07 42.56 -8.23
C GLN A 350 -28.69 42.38 -9.63
N GLN A 351 -28.35 43.27 -10.56
CA GLN A 351 -28.78 43.20 -11.96
C GLN A 351 -28.36 41.88 -12.62
N ILE A 352 -27.09 41.46 -12.45
CA ILE A 352 -26.59 40.21 -13.03
C ILE A 352 -27.32 38.98 -12.48
N LEU A 353 -27.70 38.98 -11.20
CA LEU A 353 -28.47 37.88 -10.60
C LEU A 353 -29.90 37.81 -11.15
N GLU A 354 -30.54 38.96 -11.36
CA GLU A 354 -31.89 39.06 -11.94
C GLU A 354 -31.90 38.57 -13.40
N GLU A 355 -30.93 39.01 -14.22
CA GLU A 355 -30.80 38.60 -15.62
C GLU A 355 -30.50 37.09 -15.77
N LYS A 356 -29.71 36.51 -14.87
CA LYS A 356 -29.27 35.11 -14.94
C LYS A 356 -30.13 34.13 -14.11
N GLY A 357 -31.23 34.61 -13.55
CA GLY A 357 -32.31 33.78 -12.99
C GLY A 357 -32.14 33.31 -11.54
N GLU A 358 -31.37 34.04 -10.70
CA GLU A 358 -31.21 33.84 -9.25
C GLU A 358 -31.04 32.37 -8.77
N LYS A 359 -30.46 31.52 -9.60
CA LYS A 359 -30.23 30.10 -9.32
C LYS A 359 -28.82 29.73 -9.77
N CYS A 360 -28.23 28.78 -9.06
CA CYS A 360 -26.94 28.22 -9.47
C CYS A 360 -27.10 27.52 -10.84
N ALA A 361 -26.35 27.95 -11.84
CA ALA A 361 -26.35 27.36 -13.18
C ALA A 361 -25.99 25.86 -13.19
N ARG A 362 -25.23 25.39 -12.20
CA ARG A 362 -24.76 23.99 -12.14
C ARG A 362 -25.62 23.04 -11.32
N CYS A 363 -26.27 23.51 -10.25
CA CYS A 363 -27.02 22.62 -9.35
C CYS A 363 -28.43 23.11 -9.01
N GLY A 364 -28.86 24.26 -9.54
CA GLY A 364 -30.16 24.86 -9.27
C GLY A 364 -30.34 25.43 -7.87
N GLY A 365 -29.33 25.36 -6.99
CA GLY A 365 -29.43 25.90 -5.63
C GLY A 365 -29.63 27.42 -5.60
N THR A 366 -30.42 27.91 -4.63
CA THR A 366 -30.83 29.32 -4.51
C THR A 366 -30.10 30.10 -3.41
N ARG A 367 -29.25 29.43 -2.62
CA ARG A 367 -28.57 30.03 -1.47
C ARG A 367 -27.08 30.25 -1.73
N ARG A 368 -26.55 31.37 -1.21
CA ARG A 368 -25.12 31.77 -1.28
C ARG A 368 -24.57 31.80 -2.71
N LEU A 369 -25.27 32.53 -3.58
CA LEU A 369 -24.89 32.71 -4.98
C LEU A 369 -23.69 33.66 -5.13
N SER A 370 -22.80 33.37 -6.07
CA SER A 370 -21.63 34.15 -6.43
C SER A 370 -21.57 34.24 -7.96
N ILE A 371 -21.19 35.39 -8.49
CA ILE A 371 -21.01 35.58 -9.93
C ILE A 371 -19.58 35.14 -10.25
N HIS A 372 -19.45 34.32 -11.28
CA HIS A 372 -18.21 33.68 -11.69
C HIS A 372 -17.93 33.94 -13.15
N HIS A 373 -16.65 34.17 -13.51
CA HIS A 373 -16.23 34.26 -14.91
C HIS A 373 -16.03 32.86 -15.50
N ILE A 374 -16.62 32.59 -16.66
CA ILE A 374 -16.53 31.29 -17.35
C ILE A 374 -15.09 31.07 -17.85
N LEU A 375 -14.53 32.10 -18.49
CA LEU A 375 -13.14 32.18 -18.93
C LEU A 375 -12.34 33.08 -17.99
N GLU A 376 -11.10 32.69 -17.70
CA GLU A 376 -10.24 33.35 -16.72
C GLU A 376 -9.86 34.77 -17.16
N VAL A 377 -10.13 35.76 -16.29
CA VAL A 377 -9.86 37.19 -16.56
C VAL A 377 -8.38 37.49 -16.80
N SER A 378 -7.46 36.71 -16.23
CA SER A 378 -6.02 36.87 -16.45
C SER A 378 -5.60 36.54 -17.89
N GLN A 379 -6.29 35.60 -18.53
CA GLN A 379 -6.02 35.14 -19.90
C GLN A 379 -6.87 35.87 -20.93
N HIS A 380 -8.07 36.32 -20.53
CA HIS A 380 -9.05 37.01 -21.37
C HIS A 380 -9.51 38.34 -20.72
N PRO A 381 -8.61 39.31 -20.52
CA PRO A 381 -8.96 40.60 -19.89
C PRO A 381 -9.98 41.42 -20.70
N GLU A 382 -10.11 41.17 -22.00
CA GLU A 382 -11.12 41.78 -22.88
C GLU A 382 -12.54 41.31 -22.56
N LEU A 383 -12.71 40.10 -22.02
CA LEU A 383 -14.01 39.51 -21.66
C LEU A 383 -14.37 39.74 -20.18
N ALA A 384 -13.59 40.54 -19.47
CA ALA A 384 -13.68 40.71 -18.03
C ALA A 384 -14.99 41.37 -17.56
N PHE A 385 -15.58 42.21 -18.40
CA PHE A 385 -16.83 42.94 -18.18
C PHE A 385 -17.99 42.44 -19.05
N ASP A 386 -17.75 41.42 -19.87
CA ASP A 386 -18.75 40.85 -20.76
C ASP A 386 -19.71 39.96 -19.97
N GLN A 387 -21.01 40.26 -20.06
CA GLN A 387 -22.06 39.48 -19.38
C GLN A 387 -22.18 38.03 -19.90
N THR A 388 -21.75 37.75 -21.12
CA THR A 388 -21.73 36.40 -21.71
C THR A 388 -20.69 35.51 -21.02
N ASN A 389 -19.61 36.10 -20.53
CA ASN A 389 -18.55 35.43 -19.79
C ASN A 389 -18.89 35.24 -18.29
N LEU A 390 -20.14 35.48 -17.87
CA LEU A 390 -20.56 35.37 -16.47
C LEU A 390 -21.60 34.27 -16.26
N GLU A 391 -21.37 33.46 -15.22
CA GLU A 391 -22.33 32.48 -14.69
C GLU A 391 -22.59 32.67 -13.19
N VAL A 392 -23.77 32.25 -12.73
CA VAL A 392 -24.15 32.31 -11.31
C VAL A 392 -23.93 30.94 -10.68
N LEU A 393 -23.08 30.87 -9.65
CA LEU A 393 -22.75 29.62 -8.94
C LEU A 393 -23.01 29.74 -7.44
N CYS A 394 -23.53 28.69 -6.82
CA CYS A 394 -23.56 28.61 -5.35
C CYS A 394 -22.13 28.40 -4.80
N SER A 395 -21.85 28.81 -3.56
CA SER A 395 -20.48 28.71 -2.99
C SER A 395 -19.82 27.33 -3.14
N PRO A 396 -20.52 26.19 -2.96
CA PRO A 396 -19.94 24.86 -3.21
C PRO A 396 -19.52 24.64 -4.67
N CYS A 397 -20.36 25.02 -5.64
CA CYS A 397 -20.07 24.89 -7.08
C CYS A 397 -18.95 25.86 -7.50
N HIS A 398 -18.98 27.09 -6.99
CA HIS A 398 -17.93 28.09 -7.22
C HIS A 398 -16.57 27.63 -6.69
N THR A 399 -16.55 27.09 -5.47
CA THR A 399 -15.32 26.54 -4.86
C THR A 399 -14.83 25.30 -5.61
N ARG A 400 -15.74 24.48 -6.15
CA ARG A 400 -15.37 23.31 -6.96
C ARG A 400 -14.70 23.72 -8.28
N HIS A 401 -15.14 24.81 -8.89
CA HIS A 401 -14.54 25.34 -10.11
C HIS A 401 -13.12 25.85 -9.88
N HIS A 402 -12.92 26.77 -8.93
CA HIS A 402 -11.58 27.28 -8.57
C HIS A 402 -10.60 26.22 -8.07
N LYS A 403 -11.10 25.06 -7.60
CA LYS A 403 -10.25 23.96 -7.12
C LYS A 403 -9.70 23.06 -8.24
N GLN A 404 -10.21 23.15 -9.47
CA GLN A 404 -9.70 22.34 -10.58
C GLN A 404 -8.36 22.86 -11.12
N ASP A 405 -8.07 24.15 -10.99
CA ASP A 405 -6.97 24.78 -11.75
C ASP A 405 -5.68 25.11 -10.96
N GLN A 406 -5.61 24.88 -9.64
CA GLN A 406 -4.43 25.30 -8.84
C GLN A 406 -3.98 24.34 -7.73
N LYS A 407 -3.57 23.11 -8.08
CA LYS A 407 -2.66 22.34 -7.20
C LYS A 407 -1.59 21.66 -8.03
N ASN A 408 -0.31 22.02 -7.81
CA ASN A 408 0.80 21.15 -8.19
C ASN A 408 0.55 19.78 -7.54
N PRO A 409 0.44 18.70 -8.34
CA PRO A 409 0.16 17.38 -7.79
C PRO A 409 1.32 16.94 -6.87
N LEU A 410 0.98 16.28 -5.77
CA LEU A 410 1.97 15.60 -4.93
C LEU A 410 2.50 14.40 -5.72
N CYS A 411 3.83 14.27 -5.85
CA CYS A 411 4.47 13.19 -6.60
C CYS A 411 5.35 12.32 -5.71
N ALA A 412 5.63 11.07 -6.09
CA ALA A 412 6.59 10.27 -5.34
C ALA A 412 8.04 10.67 -5.68
N HIS A 413 8.94 10.57 -4.70
CA HIS A 413 10.36 10.87 -4.88
C HIS A 413 11.23 9.84 -4.15
N PRO A 414 12.48 9.61 -4.60
CA PRO A 414 13.38 8.64 -3.97
C PRO A 414 13.93 9.13 -2.63
N VAL A 415 14.15 8.18 -1.71
CA VAL A 415 14.92 8.34 -0.48
C VAL A 415 15.73 7.06 -0.23
N LYS A 416 16.98 7.22 0.23
CA LYS A 416 17.91 6.12 0.51
C LYS A 416 17.56 5.37 1.80
N ILE A 417 17.76 4.06 1.80
CA ILE A 417 17.74 3.20 2.98
C ILE A 417 19.04 3.39 3.76
N VAL A 418 18.95 3.63 5.07
CA VAL A 418 20.11 3.76 5.97
C VAL A 418 20.33 2.53 6.85
N SER A 419 19.28 1.79 7.20
CA SER A 419 19.42 0.50 7.90
C SER A 419 18.28 -0.46 7.55
N ILE A 420 18.59 -1.76 7.64
CA ILE A 420 17.63 -2.86 7.56
C ILE A 420 17.97 -3.81 8.71
N GLU A 421 17.10 -3.91 9.70
CA GLU A 421 17.33 -4.67 10.93
C GLU A 421 16.28 -5.75 11.10
N TYR A 422 16.70 -6.97 11.45
CA TYR A 422 15.76 -8.03 11.80
C TYR A 422 15.14 -7.73 13.18
N VAL A 423 13.81 -7.65 13.25
CA VAL A 423 13.09 -7.29 14.48
C VAL A 423 12.67 -8.55 15.25
N GLY A 424 12.31 -9.61 14.54
CA GLY A 424 11.77 -10.84 15.14
C GLY A 424 10.54 -11.35 14.41
N ILE A 425 9.78 -12.22 15.08
CA ILE A 425 8.50 -12.74 14.59
C ILE A 425 7.37 -11.87 15.16
N GLU A 426 6.66 -11.18 14.29
CA GLU A 426 5.55 -10.28 14.66
C GLU A 426 4.25 -10.67 13.92
N PRO A 427 3.06 -10.31 14.42
CA PRO A 427 1.82 -10.46 13.67
C PRO A 427 1.80 -9.53 12.46
N THR A 428 1.45 -10.09 11.30
CA THR A 428 1.50 -9.40 10.02
C THR A 428 0.18 -9.42 9.27
N TYR A 429 -0.04 -8.36 8.50
CA TYR A 429 -1.30 -8.05 7.85
C TYR A 429 -1.05 -7.53 6.44
N ASP A 430 -2.09 -7.49 5.62
CA ASP A 430 -2.04 -6.83 4.33
C ASP A 430 -3.38 -6.18 3.93
N LEU A 431 -3.34 -5.24 2.99
CA LEU A 431 -4.52 -4.53 2.46
C LEU A 431 -4.80 -4.93 1.02
N VAL A 432 -6.06 -5.24 0.73
CA VAL A 432 -6.59 -5.34 -0.63
C VAL A 432 -7.17 -3.98 -1.01
N MET A 433 -6.57 -3.35 -2.01
CA MET A 433 -6.93 -2.05 -2.59
C MET A 433 -7.70 -2.25 -3.90
N ALA A 434 -8.76 -1.45 -4.10
CA ALA A 434 -9.58 -1.50 -5.32
C ALA A 434 -8.78 -1.19 -6.60
N ALA A 435 -9.27 -1.67 -7.74
CA ALA A 435 -8.73 -1.28 -9.05
C ALA A 435 -8.94 0.25 -9.30
N PRO A 436 -8.05 0.93 -10.06
CA PRO A 436 -6.96 0.39 -10.88
C PRO A 436 -5.58 0.39 -10.21
N HIS A 437 -5.40 1.03 -9.06
CA HIS A 437 -4.08 1.21 -8.45
C HIS A 437 -3.86 0.23 -7.29
N HIS A 438 -3.08 -0.81 -7.54
CA HIS A 438 -2.79 -1.87 -6.56
C HIS A 438 -1.58 -1.54 -5.68
N ASN A 439 -1.58 -0.34 -5.13
CA ASN A 439 -0.54 0.13 -4.21
C ASN A 439 -1.14 1.10 -3.18
N PHE A 440 -0.42 1.30 -2.07
CA PHE A 440 -0.80 2.28 -1.05
C PHE A 440 0.44 2.83 -0.34
N VAL A 441 0.24 3.86 0.48
CA VAL A 441 1.33 4.49 1.24
C VAL A 441 1.32 4.07 2.71
N ALA A 442 2.36 3.36 3.14
CA ALA A 442 2.56 2.81 4.48
C ALA A 442 3.77 3.47 5.15
N ASN A 443 3.58 4.10 6.31
CA ASN A 443 4.59 4.94 6.99
C ASN A 443 5.28 5.98 6.06
N GLY A 444 4.58 6.41 5.02
CA GLY A 444 5.10 7.35 4.02
C GLY A 444 5.89 6.70 2.88
N VAL A 445 6.06 5.38 2.87
CA VAL A 445 6.70 4.61 1.79
C VAL A 445 5.63 4.03 0.86
N VAL A 446 5.87 4.02 -0.45
CA VAL A 446 4.96 3.42 -1.44
C VAL A 446 5.18 1.91 -1.47
N VAL A 447 4.13 1.16 -1.13
CA VAL A 447 4.15 -0.29 -1.00
C VAL A 447 3.09 -0.95 -1.86
N HIS A 448 3.36 -2.17 -2.28
CA HIS A 448 2.47 -2.94 -3.16
C HIS A 448 1.34 -3.59 -2.33
N ASN A 449 0.15 -3.69 -2.91
CA ASN A 449 -0.95 -4.50 -2.39
C ASN A 449 -0.71 -5.97 -2.72
N SER A 450 -0.68 -6.88 -1.74
CA SER A 450 -0.65 -8.31 -2.05
C SER A 450 -2.06 -8.80 -2.40
N TYR A 451 -2.29 -9.01 -3.71
CA TYR A 451 -3.46 -9.77 -4.13
C TYR A 451 -3.30 -11.21 -3.70
N ARG A 452 -3.99 -11.57 -2.63
CA ARG A 452 -4.16 -12.98 -2.23
C ARG A 452 -5.20 -13.70 -3.11
N TYR A 453 -6.05 -12.96 -3.83
CA TYR A 453 -7.24 -13.52 -4.47
C TYR A 453 -7.18 -13.53 -6.00
N THR A 454 -7.33 -14.73 -6.56
CA THR A 454 -7.53 -15.02 -7.98
C THR A 454 -8.98 -14.79 -8.45
N SER A 455 -9.81 -14.11 -7.65
CA SER A 455 -11.23 -13.84 -7.91
C SER A 455 -11.45 -13.08 -9.22
N GLY A 456 -10.53 -12.17 -9.57
CA GLY A 456 -10.56 -11.47 -10.87
C GLY A 456 -10.59 -12.41 -12.07
N LYS A 457 -9.82 -13.51 -12.06
CA LYS A 457 -9.82 -14.48 -13.18
C LYS A 457 -11.17 -15.17 -13.32
N VAL A 458 -11.81 -15.51 -12.21
CA VAL A 458 -13.13 -16.16 -12.18
C VAL A 458 -14.20 -15.21 -12.73
N LEU A 459 -14.13 -13.92 -12.39
CA LEU A 459 -15.02 -12.89 -12.93
C LEU A 459 -14.81 -12.66 -14.43
N GLU A 460 -13.55 -12.59 -14.89
CA GLU A 460 -13.21 -12.45 -16.32
C GLU A 460 -13.72 -13.62 -17.16
N VAL A 461 -13.65 -14.85 -16.64
CA VAL A 461 -14.23 -16.04 -17.27
C VAL A 461 -15.75 -15.94 -17.35
N ALA A 462 -16.41 -15.50 -16.27
CA ALA A 462 -17.86 -15.29 -16.27
C ALA A 462 -18.31 -14.23 -17.30
N GLU A 463 -17.45 -13.24 -17.59
CA GLU A 463 -17.68 -12.17 -18.57
C GLU A 463 -17.24 -12.55 -20.00
N GLY A 464 -16.67 -13.74 -20.21
CA GLY A 464 -16.17 -14.18 -21.51
C GLY A 464 -14.91 -13.43 -21.98
N LYS A 465 -14.23 -12.70 -21.10
CA LYS A 465 -12.99 -11.96 -21.40
C LYS A 465 -11.75 -12.84 -21.35
N ARG A 466 -11.86 -14.02 -20.76
CA ARG A 466 -10.75 -14.95 -20.51
C ARG A 466 -11.17 -16.39 -20.74
N ASP A 467 -10.21 -17.21 -21.15
CA ASP A 467 -10.38 -18.66 -21.26
C ASP A 467 -10.64 -19.30 -19.88
N ILE A 468 -11.60 -20.23 -19.82
CA ILE A 468 -11.95 -20.98 -18.60
C ILE A 468 -10.70 -21.66 -18.01
N GLU A 469 -9.83 -22.19 -18.86
CA GLU A 469 -8.62 -22.91 -18.49
C GLU A 469 -7.51 -22.01 -17.92
N ASP A 470 -7.63 -20.69 -18.02
CA ASP A 470 -6.75 -19.76 -17.32
C ASP A 470 -7.08 -19.64 -15.83
N ALA A 471 -8.36 -19.82 -15.49
CA ALA A 471 -8.89 -19.71 -14.13
C ALA A 471 -9.03 -21.08 -13.46
N PHE A 472 -9.35 -22.12 -14.22
CA PHE A 472 -9.62 -23.47 -13.72
C PHE A 472 -8.64 -24.50 -14.29
N TYR A 473 -8.32 -25.50 -13.48
CA TYR A 473 -7.54 -26.65 -13.90
C TYR A 473 -8.43 -27.89 -13.92
N LEU A 474 -8.45 -28.54 -15.08
CA LEU A 474 -8.96 -29.89 -15.24
C LEU A 474 -7.84 -30.76 -15.82
N ARG A 475 -7.83 -32.05 -15.49
CA ARG A 475 -6.87 -32.99 -16.06
C ARG A 475 -7.09 -33.11 -17.58
N PRO A 476 -6.04 -33.38 -18.38
CA PRO A 476 -6.21 -33.73 -19.78
C PRO A 476 -7.03 -35.03 -19.94
N VAL A 477 -7.64 -35.23 -21.12
CA VAL A 477 -8.25 -36.52 -21.49
C VAL A 477 -7.16 -37.61 -21.43
N GLY A 478 -7.48 -38.76 -20.84
CA GLY A 478 -6.48 -39.82 -20.71
C GLY A 478 -6.85 -40.93 -19.74
N ASN A 479 -5.96 -41.91 -19.65
CA ASN A 479 -6.08 -43.04 -18.72
C ASN A 479 -5.37 -42.71 -17.41
N TYR A 480 -6.06 -42.93 -16.30
CA TYR A 480 -5.61 -42.64 -14.95
C TYR A 480 -5.76 -43.86 -14.05
N SER A 481 -5.09 -43.82 -12.90
CA SER A 481 -5.21 -44.85 -11.87
C SER A 481 -5.29 -44.20 -10.50
N ASP A 482 -6.14 -44.72 -9.62
CA ASP A 482 -6.21 -44.26 -8.23
C ASP A 482 -5.16 -44.96 -7.36
N ARG A 483 -5.12 -44.59 -6.06
CA ARG A 483 -4.20 -45.18 -5.08
C ARG A 483 -4.46 -46.66 -4.79
N GLN A 484 -5.66 -47.15 -5.09
CA GLN A 484 -6.05 -48.55 -4.92
C GLN A 484 -5.77 -49.37 -6.20
N GLY A 485 -5.21 -48.75 -7.24
CA GLY A 485 -4.90 -49.38 -8.52
C GLY A 485 -6.07 -49.45 -9.50
N LYS A 486 -7.22 -48.84 -9.19
CA LYS A 486 -8.37 -48.80 -10.10
C LYS A 486 -8.06 -47.88 -11.27
N LYS A 487 -8.08 -48.45 -12.48
CA LYS A 487 -7.87 -47.72 -13.73
C LYS A 487 -9.19 -47.13 -14.23
N TYR A 488 -9.14 -45.91 -14.75
CA TYR A 488 -10.29 -45.25 -15.35
C TYR A 488 -9.85 -44.36 -16.52
N TYR A 489 -10.75 -44.17 -17.48
CA TYR A 489 -10.55 -43.27 -18.61
C TYR A 489 -11.37 -42.01 -18.40
N TYR A 490 -10.71 -40.85 -18.43
CA TYR A 490 -11.37 -39.54 -18.42
C TYR A 490 -11.63 -39.13 -19.87
N SER A 491 -12.90 -39.21 -20.30
CA SER A 491 -13.27 -39.07 -21.70
C SER A 491 -13.38 -37.59 -22.14
N PRO A 492 -13.31 -37.30 -23.45
CA PRO A 492 -13.54 -35.95 -23.97
C PRO A 492 -14.91 -35.37 -23.56
N GLU A 493 -15.96 -36.20 -23.56
CA GLU A 493 -17.33 -35.78 -23.24
C GLU A 493 -17.48 -35.41 -21.76
N GLN A 494 -16.90 -36.22 -20.87
CA GLN A 494 -16.84 -35.90 -19.43
C GLN A 494 -16.10 -34.59 -19.20
N ARG A 495 -15.01 -34.39 -19.93
CA ARG A 495 -14.20 -33.20 -19.82
C ARG A 495 -14.95 -31.94 -20.26
N GLU A 496 -15.73 -32.01 -21.33
CA GLU A 496 -16.57 -30.91 -21.78
C GLU A 496 -17.66 -30.58 -20.76
N GLN A 497 -18.28 -31.59 -20.15
CA GLN A 497 -19.25 -31.40 -19.06
C GLN A 497 -18.64 -30.68 -17.85
N ASP A 498 -17.41 -31.06 -17.45
CA ASP A 498 -16.70 -30.42 -16.34
C ASP A 498 -16.29 -28.97 -16.66
N LEU A 499 -15.92 -28.67 -17.91
CA LEU A 499 -15.65 -27.30 -18.36
C LEU A 499 -16.91 -26.43 -18.28
N ASN A 500 -18.05 -26.96 -18.73
CA ASN A 500 -19.34 -26.29 -18.63
C ASN A 500 -19.71 -26.03 -17.16
N TRP A 501 -19.45 -27.00 -16.27
CA TRP A 501 -19.64 -26.81 -14.84
C TRP A 501 -18.77 -25.69 -14.26
N CYS A 502 -17.50 -25.61 -14.66
CA CYS A 502 -16.61 -24.52 -14.24
C CYS A 502 -17.13 -23.14 -14.68
N LEU A 503 -17.64 -23.05 -15.91
CA LEU A 503 -18.25 -21.82 -16.43
C LEU A 503 -19.50 -21.42 -15.64
N GLU A 504 -20.40 -22.36 -15.36
CA GLU A 504 -21.61 -22.08 -14.57
C GLU A 504 -21.27 -21.66 -13.14
N ALA A 505 -20.27 -22.28 -12.52
CA ALA A 505 -19.78 -21.88 -11.22
C ALA A 505 -19.18 -20.46 -11.22
N ALA A 506 -18.46 -20.08 -12.28
CA ALA A 506 -17.93 -18.72 -12.45
C ALA A 506 -19.06 -17.68 -12.59
N LYS A 507 -20.09 -17.98 -13.39
CA LYS A 507 -21.29 -17.12 -13.52
C LYS A 507 -22.00 -16.96 -12.17
N ARG A 508 -22.17 -18.05 -11.44
CA ARG A 508 -22.79 -18.02 -10.11
C ARG A 508 -21.97 -17.23 -9.09
N TYR A 509 -20.65 -17.38 -9.12
CA TYR A 509 -19.72 -16.59 -8.33
C TYR A 509 -19.91 -15.09 -8.62
N LYS A 510 -19.96 -14.70 -9.89
CA LYS A 510 -20.22 -13.30 -10.29
C LYS A 510 -21.54 -12.77 -9.72
N ILE A 511 -22.63 -13.52 -9.85
CA ILE A 511 -23.95 -13.15 -9.31
C ILE A 511 -23.88 -12.95 -7.79
N ASP A 512 -23.21 -13.84 -7.06
CA ASP A 512 -23.04 -13.72 -5.61
C ASP A 512 -22.27 -12.45 -5.24
N ILE A 513 -21.17 -12.14 -5.95
CA ILE A 513 -20.39 -10.92 -5.75
C ILE A 513 -21.20 -9.66 -6.07
N ASP A 514 -21.92 -9.63 -7.18
CA ASP A 514 -22.76 -8.50 -7.61
C ASP A 514 -23.89 -8.23 -6.59
N ASN A 515 -24.40 -9.28 -5.93
CA ASN A 515 -25.37 -9.20 -4.84
C ASN A 515 -24.76 -8.84 -3.47
N GLY A 516 -23.45 -8.57 -3.41
CA GLY A 516 -22.75 -8.13 -2.20
C GLY A 516 -22.26 -9.24 -1.28
N MET A 517 -22.23 -10.50 -1.73
CA MET A 517 -21.59 -11.59 -0.98
C MET A 517 -20.08 -11.36 -0.90
N SER A 518 -19.48 -11.63 0.25
CA SER A 518 -18.02 -11.58 0.40
C SER A 518 -17.34 -12.66 -0.45
N GLU A 519 -16.19 -12.34 -1.03
CA GLU A 519 -15.39 -13.26 -1.84
C GLU A 519 -15.06 -14.57 -1.10
N GLU A 520 -14.76 -14.50 0.19
CA GLU A 520 -14.47 -15.66 1.06
C GLU A 520 -15.61 -16.68 1.12
N HIS A 521 -16.85 -16.19 1.09
CA HIS A 521 -18.05 -17.02 1.11
C HIS A 521 -18.37 -17.49 -0.32
N ALA A 522 -18.37 -16.57 -1.30
CA ALA A 522 -18.68 -16.89 -2.68
C ALA A 522 -17.72 -17.94 -3.27
N ARG A 523 -16.42 -17.86 -2.95
CA ARG A 523 -15.41 -18.81 -3.47
C ARG A 523 -15.63 -20.24 -2.98
N GLY A 524 -16.31 -20.44 -1.84
CA GLY A 524 -16.62 -21.78 -1.33
C GLY A 524 -17.52 -22.58 -2.27
N LYS A 525 -18.15 -21.92 -3.24
CA LYS A 525 -19.03 -22.52 -4.25
C LYS A 525 -18.34 -22.75 -5.60
N VAL A 526 -17.11 -22.26 -5.75
CA VAL A 526 -16.31 -22.40 -6.97
C VAL A 526 -15.59 -23.75 -6.95
N PRO A 527 -15.40 -24.43 -8.11
CA PRO A 527 -14.63 -25.65 -8.19
C PRO A 527 -13.27 -25.52 -7.50
N PHE A 528 -12.90 -26.57 -6.77
CA PHE A 528 -11.75 -26.56 -5.89
C PHE A 528 -10.42 -26.27 -6.61
N ASP A 529 -10.24 -26.83 -7.81
CA ASP A 529 -9.01 -26.72 -8.59
C ASP A 529 -8.98 -25.48 -9.50
N TYR A 530 -9.15 -24.29 -8.91
CA TYR A 530 -8.80 -23.05 -9.60
C TYR A 530 -7.27 -22.85 -9.63
N ARG A 531 -6.78 -22.23 -10.70
CA ARG A 531 -5.35 -22.02 -10.93
C ARG A 531 -4.80 -20.88 -10.10
N GLN A 532 -3.65 -21.12 -9.50
CA GLN A 532 -2.94 -20.15 -8.70
C GLN A 532 -1.46 -20.12 -9.04
N HIS A 533 -0.86 -18.99 -8.70
CA HIS A 533 0.58 -18.82 -8.65
C HIS A 533 0.95 -18.68 -7.19
N PHE A 534 2.07 -19.26 -6.78
CA PHE A 534 2.60 -19.10 -5.45
C PHE A 534 4.12 -19.07 -5.52
N VAL A 535 4.73 -18.37 -4.58
CA VAL A 535 6.16 -18.45 -4.34
C VAL A 535 6.35 -19.30 -3.08
N VAL A 536 7.31 -20.20 -3.16
CA VAL A 536 7.67 -21.09 -2.07
C VAL A 536 9.18 -21.03 -1.88
N SER A 537 9.61 -21.00 -0.63
CA SER A 537 11.01 -21.14 -0.27
C SER A 537 11.24 -22.41 0.53
N PHE A 538 12.38 -23.05 0.29
CA PHE A 538 12.81 -24.26 0.98
C PHE A 538 14.23 -24.08 1.51
N THR A 539 14.48 -24.53 2.73
CA THR A 539 15.84 -24.98 3.09
C THR A 539 16.16 -26.25 2.31
N LEU A 540 17.43 -26.56 2.06
CA LEU A 540 17.78 -27.78 1.32
C LEU A 540 17.29 -29.04 2.04
N ARG A 541 17.40 -29.11 3.37
CA ARG A 541 16.84 -30.24 4.14
C ARG A 541 15.35 -30.41 3.90
N ALA A 542 14.58 -29.32 3.99
CA ALA A 542 13.14 -29.35 3.81
C ALA A 542 12.73 -29.67 2.38
N LEU A 543 13.51 -29.23 1.39
CA LEU A 543 13.31 -29.57 -0.01
C LEU A 543 13.45 -31.09 -0.25
N LEU A 544 14.53 -31.70 0.26
CA LEU A 544 14.73 -33.15 0.11
C LEU A 544 13.63 -33.94 0.82
N HIS A 545 13.19 -33.50 2.00
CA HIS A 545 12.06 -34.12 2.71
C HIS A 545 10.74 -33.97 1.93
N PHE A 546 10.50 -32.79 1.33
CA PHE A 546 9.34 -32.55 0.48
C PHE A 546 9.32 -33.52 -0.71
N LEU A 547 10.46 -33.71 -1.37
CA LEU A 547 10.62 -34.64 -2.49
C LEU A 547 10.41 -36.10 -2.05
N ASP A 548 10.93 -36.52 -0.89
CA ASP A 548 10.71 -37.87 -0.35
C ASP A 548 9.21 -38.20 -0.22
N LEU A 549 8.40 -37.20 0.14
CA LEU A 549 6.96 -37.35 0.41
C LEU A 549 6.04 -37.10 -0.79
N ARG A 550 6.49 -36.33 -1.78
CA ARG A 550 5.64 -35.84 -2.88
C ARG A 550 6.08 -36.30 -4.27
N PHE A 551 7.31 -36.78 -4.40
CA PHE A 551 7.82 -37.34 -5.65
C PHE A 551 7.60 -38.86 -5.76
N LYS A 552 6.92 -39.47 -4.78
CA LYS A 552 6.52 -40.88 -4.80
C LYS A 552 5.37 -41.12 -5.79
N LYS A 553 5.34 -42.30 -6.42
CA LYS A 553 4.39 -42.65 -7.48
C LYS A 553 2.91 -42.67 -7.03
N ASP A 554 2.65 -42.90 -5.74
CA ASP A 554 1.31 -42.91 -5.13
C ASP A 554 0.85 -41.53 -4.65
N ALA A 555 1.69 -40.49 -4.77
CA ALA A 555 1.28 -39.10 -4.57
C ALA A 555 0.36 -38.65 -5.70
N GLN A 556 -0.28 -37.50 -5.54
CA GLN A 556 -1.16 -36.96 -6.58
C GLN A 556 -0.33 -36.53 -7.82
N LEU A 557 -0.83 -36.79 -9.04
CA LEU A 557 -0.09 -36.49 -10.28
C LEU A 557 0.33 -35.02 -10.40
N GLU A 558 -0.52 -34.09 -9.98
CA GLU A 558 -0.24 -32.66 -10.07
C GLU A 558 0.93 -32.22 -9.18
N ILE A 559 1.06 -32.79 -7.97
CA ILE A 559 2.17 -32.49 -7.07
C ILE A 559 3.44 -33.27 -7.43
N GLN A 560 3.31 -34.46 -8.02
CA GLN A 560 4.45 -35.14 -8.66
C GLN A 560 5.02 -34.27 -9.77
N LYS A 561 4.15 -33.66 -10.59
CA LYS A 561 4.60 -32.75 -11.66
C LYS A 561 5.27 -31.48 -11.12
N LEU A 562 4.86 -30.99 -9.96
CA LEU A 562 5.59 -29.94 -9.25
C LEU A 562 7.02 -30.41 -8.91
N CYS A 563 7.17 -31.62 -8.36
CA CYS A 563 8.48 -32.18 -8.03
C CYS A 563 9.36 -32.37 -9.28
N ASP A 564 8.79 -32.87 -10.38
CA ASP A 564 9.48 -32.99 -11.68
C ASP A 564 10.05 -31.65 -12.14
N LEU A 565 9.31 -30.56 -11.95
CA LEU A 565 9.72 -29.22 -12.39
C LEU A 565 10.69 -28.54 -11.41
N ILE A 566 10.68 -28.94 -10.13
CA ILE A 566 11.64 -28.48 -9.11
C ILE A 566 12.99 -29.20 -9.26
N TRP A 567 12.98 -30.47 -9.68
CA TRP A 567 14.16 -31.33 -9.63
C TRP A 567 15.36 -30.84 -10.45
N PRO A 568 15.21 -30.40 -11.73
CA PRO A 568 16.34 -29.89 -12.51
C PRO A 568 17.04 -28.70 -11.84
N HIS A 569 16.26 -27.79 -11.25
CA HIS A 569 16.79 -26.65 -10.50
C HIS A 569 17.58 -27.07 -9.26
N THR A 570 17.17 -28.18 -8.63
CA THR A 570 17.87 -28.77 -7.48
C THR A 570 19.17 -29.43 -7.91
N GLN A 571 19.18 -30.16 -9.03
CA GLN A 571 20.37 -30.79 -9.60
C GLN A 571 21.44 -29.75 -9.97
N GLU A 572 21.04 -28.65 -10.58
CA GLU A 572 21.94 -27.55 -10.90
C GLU A 572 22.47 -26.85 -9.64
N TRP A 573 21.65 -26.74 -8.59
CA TRP A 573 22.02 -26.05 -7.36
C TRP A 573 23.00 -26.86 -6.49
N VAL A 574 22.75 -28.15 -6.30
CA VAL A 574 23.56 -29.01 -5.40
C VAL A 574 23.91 -30.36 -6.06
N PRO A 575 24.78 -30.35 -7.10
CA PRO A 575 24.98 -31.51 -7.98
C PRO A 575 25.40 -32.80 -7.27
N GLU A 576 26.35 -32.76 -6.34
CA GLU A 576 26.83 -33.98 -5.66
C GLU A 576 25.77 -34.57 -4.72
N ILE A 577 25.07 -33.70 -3.98
CA ILE A 577 23.98 -34.09 -3.09
C ILE A 577 22.81 -34.66 -3.92
N ALA A 578 22.48 -34.02 -5.05
CA ALA A 578 21.42 -34.47 -5.94
C ALA A 578 21.72 -35.84 -6.55
N LYS A 579 22.95 -36.07 -7.00
CA LYS A 579 23.42 -37.37 -7.52
C LYS A 579 23.32 -38.47 -6.45
N TRP A 580 23.74 -38.18 -5.22
CA TRP A 580 23.54 -39.12 -4.10
C TRP A 580 22.06 -39.40 -3.85
N TYR A 581 21.24 -38.36 -3.83
CA TYR A 581 19.80 -38.45 -3.55
C TYR A 581 19.08 -39.29 -4.61
N GLU A 582 19.38 -39.10 -5.90
CA GLU A 582 18.89 -39.92 -7.01
C GLU A 582 19.16 -41.42 -6.82
N GLN A 583 20.41 -41.75 -6.49
CA GLN A 583 20.84 -43.13 -6.37
C GLN A 583 20.23 -43.81 -5.14
N THR A 584 20.02 -43.06 -4.06
CA THR A 584 19.73 -43.64 -2.74
C THR A 584 18.29 -43.45 -2.26
N ARG A 585 17.61 -42.35 -2.63
CA ARG A 585 16.32 -41.95 -2.04
C ARG A 585 15.21 -41.62 -3.05
N LEU A 586 15.54 -40.98 -4.17
CA LEU A 586 14.54 -40.47 -5.12
C LEU A 586 13.53 -41.53 -5.53
N GLY A 587 12.24 -41.26 -5.32
CA GLY A 587 11.14 -42.17 -5.66
C GLY A 587 11.05 -43.45 -4.82
N LYS A 588 11.93 -43.66 -3.83
CA LYS A 588 11.94 -44.84 -2.95
C LYS A 588 11.10 -44.67 -1.68
N ALA A 589 10.49 -43.49 -1.48
CA ALA A 589 9.64 -43.16 -0.34
C ALA A 589 10.26 -43.47 1.03
N ARG A 590 11.60 -43.39 1.14
CA ARG A 590 12.29 -43.47 2.43
C ARG A 590 11.99 -42.17 3.15
N LEU A 591 11.26 -42.23 4.27
CA LEU A 591 11.07 -41.06 5.10
C LEU A 591 12.45 -40.60 5.59
N ALA A 592 12.77 -39.31 5.41
CA ALA A 592 13.82 -38.71 6.23
C ALA A 592 13.28 -38.65 7.67
N PRO A 593 14.09 -38.96 8.70
CA PRO A 593 13.66 -38.86 10.08
C PRO A 593 13.19 -37.45 10.45
#